data_AF-A0A849J2C2-F1
#
_entry.id   AF-A0A849J2C2-F1
#
_cell.length_a   1.000
_cell.length_b   1.000
_cell.length_c   1.000
_cell.angle_alpha   90.00
_cell.angle_beta   90.00
_cell.angle_gamma   90.00
#
_symmetry.space_group_name_H-M   'P 1'
#
loop_
_entity.id
_entity.type
_entity.pdbx_description
1 polymer ?
#
loop_
_entity_poly.entity_id
_entity_poly.type
_entity_poly.pdbx_seq_one_letter_code
_entity_poly.pdbx_strand_id
1 'polypeptide(L)'
;MSEIRTPVDVQSAVAVKELVIERTFAASPESVFDAFTDPLQLTHWWWPKGFACPSAEVDLRVGGTYRIAIKWPDDSSDARFMRSLNGEYYEVDRPHRLVMSSRAVNDERGELFATVASE
;
A
#
# COMPACT_ATOMS: atom_id res chain seq x y z
N MET A 1 -1.56 -24.39 -22.22
CA MET A 1 -0.47 -24.39 -21.23
C MET A 1 -0.70 -23.18 -20.33
N SER A 2 -1.33 -23.39 -19.17
CA SER A 2 -1.61 -22.34 -18.19
C SER A 2 -0.44 -22.30 -17.22
N GLU A 3 0.30 -21.19 -17.19
CA GLU A 3 1.34 -20.98 -16.20
C GLU A 3 0.68 -20.85 -14.82
N ILE A 4 1.03 -21.77 -13.93
CA ILE A 4 0.66 -21.73 -12.52
C ILE A 4 1.50 -20.61 -11.90
N ARG A 5 0.87 -19.48 -11.57
CA ARG A 5 1.52 -18.37 -10.87
C ARG A 5 1.82 -18.87 -9.45
N THR A 6 3.09 -19.13 -9.16
CA THR A 6 3.56 -19.61 -7.86
C THR A 6 3.09 -18.65 -6.75
N PRO A 7 2.58 -19.14 -5.61
CA PRO A 7 2.34 -18.29 -4.46
C PRO A 7 3.65 -17.62 -4.05
N VAL A 8 3.60 -16.31 -3.78
CA VAL A 8 4.75 -15.55 -3.26
C VAL A 8 5.08 -16.13 -1.89
N ASP A 9 6.20 -16.85 -1.81
CA ASP A 9 6.77 -17.33 -0.55
C ASP A 9 7.38 -16.13 0.18
N VAL A 10 6.70 -15.68 1.24
CA VAL A 10 7.14 -14.57 2.09
C VAL A 10 8.32 -14.99 2.99
N GLN A 11 8.79 -16.24 2.94
CA GLN A 11 9.79 -16.80 3.86
C GLN A 11 11.18 -17.05 3.26
N SER A 12 11.44 -16.75 1.98
CA SER A 12 12.79 -16.94 1.41
C SER A 12 13.74 -15.78 1.75
N ALA A 13 14.76 -16.08 2.56
CA ALA A 13 15.57 -15.17 3.37
C ALA A 13 16.50 -14.21 2.60
N VAL A 14 16.01 -13.00 2.37
CA VAL A 14 16.71 -11.80 2.86
C VAL A 14 16.25 -11.62 4.30
N ALA A 15 17.09 -11.19 5.24
CA ALA A 15 16.65 -10.96 6.63
C ALA A 15 15.44 -10.00 6.65
N VAL A 16 14.23 -10.54 6.80
CA VAL A 16 12.99 -9.78 6.83
C VAL A 16 13.00 -9.01 8.13
N LYS A 17 13.11 -7.68 8.04
CA LYS A 17 12.88 -6.81 9.20
C LYS A 17 11.37 -6.71 9.39
N GLU A 18 10.87 -7.46 10.36
CA GLU A 18 9.46 -7.43 10.74
C GLU A 18 9.17 -6.27 11.70
N LEU A 19 8.08 -5.56 11.46
CA LEU A 19 7.54 -4.54 12.35
C LEU A 19 6.09 -4.90 12.67
N VAL A 20 5.81 -5.15 13.95
CA VAL A 20 4.45 -5.43 14.45
C VAL A 20 3.91 -4.20 15.15
N ILE A 21 2.74 -3.74 14.72
CA ILE A 21 2.02 -2.61 15.32
C ILE A 21 0.65 -3.10 15.79
N GLU A 22 0.39 -2.99 17.09
CA GLU A 22 -0.90 -3.31 17.68
C GLU A 22 -1.62 -2.05 18.15
N ARG A 23 -2.89 -1.92 17.75
CA ARG A 23 -3.78 -0.81 18.12
C ARG A 23 -5.20 -1.31 18.32
N THR A 24 -5.85 -0.78 19.35
CA THR A 24 -7.26 -1.04 19.65
C THR A 24 -8.08 0.19 19.26
N PHE A 25 -9.17 -0.02 18.54
CA PHE A 25 -10.08 1.04 18.10
C PHE A 25 -11.48 0.81 18.69
N ALA A 26 -12.15 1.89 19.09
CA ALA A 26 -13.56 1.87 19.45
C ALA A 26 -14.44 1.93 18.18
N ALA A 27 -14.25 0.97 17.28
CA ALA A 27 -14.93 0.85 15.99
C ALA A 27 -15.15 -0.62 15.63
N SER A 28 -16.06 -0.93 14.72
CA SER A 28 -16.28 -2.31 14.26
C SER A 28 -15.12 -2.78 13.37
N PRO A 29 -14.83 -4.09 13.30
CA PRO A 29 -13.83 -4.63 12.37
C PRO A 29 -14.07 -4.23 10.92
N GLU A 30 -15.33 -4.17 10.48
CA GLU A 30 -15.72 -3.73 9.14
C GLU A 30 -15.34 -2.27 8.89
N SER A 31 -15.57 -1.40 9.87
CA SER A 31 -15.22 0.01 9.76
C SER A 31 -13.70 0.21 9.67
N VAL A 32 -12.94 -0.58 10.44
CA VAL A 32 -11.47 -0.58 10.36
C VAL A 32 -11.03 -1.12 9.01
N PHE A 33 -11.59 -2.22 8.53
CA PHE A 33 -11.27 -2.77 7.22
C PHE A 33 -11.57 -1.78 6.08
N ASP A 34 -12.70 -1.08 6.14
CA ASP A 34 -13.08 -0.02 5.21
C ASP A 34 -12.08 1.13 5.23
N ALA A 35 -11.53 1.49 6.38
CA ALA A 35 -10.50 2.53 6.44
C ALA A 35 -9.30 2.20 5.53
N PHE A 36 -8.93 0.93 5.40
CA PHE A 36 -7.80 0.50 4.56
C PHE A 36 -8.16 0.17 3.11
N THR A 37 -9.45 0.13 2.76
CA THR A 37 -9.90 -0.43 1.46
C THR A 37 -10.89 0.44 0.71
N ASP A 38 -11.56 1.37 1.37
CA ASP A 38 -12.41 2.35 0.71
C ASP A 38 -11.56 3.54 0.22
N PRO A 39 -11.62 3.90 -1.08
CA PRO A 39 -10.78 4.96 -1.63
C PRO A 39 -11.06 6.32 -0.99
N LEU A 40 -12.31 6.63 -0.61
CA LEU A 40 -12.61 7.91 0.03
C LEU A 40 -12.02 7.95 1.43
N GLN A 41 -12.17 6.89 2.22
CA GLN A 41 -11.57 6.80 3.56
C GLN A 41 -10.06 6.95 3.51
N LEU A 42 -9.38 6.27 2.58
CA LEU A 42 -7.93 6.37 2.39
C LEU A 42 -7.46 7.82 2.20
N THR A 43 -8.24 8.64 1.49
CA THR A 43 -7.89 10.06 1.30
C THR A 43 -7.89 10.88 2.59
N HIS A 44 -8.59 10.42 3.63
CA HIS A 44 -8.73 11.16 4.88
C HIS A 44 -7.63 10.88 5.90
N TRP A 45 -7.04 9.69 5.92
CA TRP A 45 -6.17 9.29 7.05
C TRP A 45 -4.82 8.69 6.66
N TRP A 46 -4.62 8.24 5.42
CA TRP A 46 -3.43 7.45 5.07
C TRP A 46 -2.12 8.21 5.30
N TRP A 47 -2.10 9.49 4.97
CA TRP A 47 -0.91 10.33 5.15
C TRP A 47 -0.89 11.01 6.51
N PRO A 48 0.30 11.18 7.12
CA PRO A 48 0.43 11.89 8.38
C PRO A 48 -0.01 13.35 8.25
N LYS A 49 -0.32 13.97 9.40
CA LYS A 49 -0.72 15.38 9.45
C LYS A 49 0.31 16.27 8.76
N GLY A 50 -0.17 17.20 7.94
CA GLY A 50 0.66 18.10 7.11
C GLY A 50 0.75 17.67 5.66
N PHE A 51 0.34 16.44 5.35
CA PHE A 51 0.24 15.93 3.98
C PHE A 51 -1.22 15.83 3.56
N ALA A 52 -1.47 15.92 2.26
CA ALA A 52 -2.79 15.71 1.69
C ALA A 52 -2.80 14.49 0.75
N CYS A 53 -3.96 13.86 0.61
CA CYS A 53 -4.20 12.79 -0.35
C CYS A 53 -5.19 13.28 -1.42
N PRO A 54 -4.71 13.71 -2.60
CA PRO A 54 -5.60 14.22 -3.65
C PRO A 54 -6.57 13.17 -4.21
N SER A 55 -6.14 11.90 -4.24
CA SER A 55 -6.93 10.79 -4.77
C SER A 55 -6.41 9.46 -4.25
N ALA A 56 -7.30 8.48 -4.20
CA ALA A 56 -6.96 7.08 -4.05
C ALA A 56 -7.81 6.23 -5.01
N GLU A 57 -7.22 5.14 -5.51
CA GLU A 57 -7.83 4.17 -6.39
C GLU A 57 -7.63 2.78 -5.79
N VAL A 58 -8.67 1.95 -5.82
CA VAL A 58 -8.66 0.60 -5.23
C VAL A 58 -9.43 -0.37 -6.12
N ASP A 59 -8.77 -1.45 -6.53
CA ASP A 59 -9.40 -2.66 -7.08
C ASP A 59 -9.35 -3.77 -6.01
N LEU A 60 -10.37 -3.80 -5.14
CA LEU A 60 -10.38 -4.64 -3.94
C LEU A 60 -10.71 -6.11 -4.25
N ARG A 61 -9.71 -6.82 -4.74
CA ARG A 61 -9.73 -8.27 -4.96
C ARG A 61 -8.31 -8.82 -4.91
N VAL A 62 -8.15 -10.12 -4.68
CA VAL A 62 -6.84 -10.77 -4.78
C VAL A 62 -6.26 -10.56 -6.19
N GLY A 63 -5.02 -10.07 -6.25
CA GLY A 63 -4.34 -9.64 -7.48
C GLY A 63 -4.76 -8.28 -8.03
N GLY A 64 -5.72 -7.60 -7.38
CA GLY A 64 -6.08 -6.21 -7.66
C GLY A 64 -5.06 -5.25 -7.04
N THR A 65 -5.00 -4.03 -7.59
CA THR A 65 -4.02 -3.02 -7.18
C THR A 65 -4.68 -1.83 -6.50
N TYR A 66 -3.87 -1.06 -5.78
CA TYR A 66 -4.27 0.22 -5.22
C TYR A 66 -3.20 1.29 -5.46
N ARG A 67 -3.66 2.55 -5.46
CA ARG A 67 -2.82 3.74 -5.58
C ARG A 67 -3.34 4.81 -4.63
N ILE A 68 -2.45 5.40 -3.83
CA ILE A 68 -2.78 6.49 -2.90
C ILE A 68 -1.84 7.65 -3.23
N ALA A 69 -2.37 8.72 -3.81
CA ALA A 69 -1.59 9.89 -4.22
C ALA A 69 -1.18 10.72 -2.99
N ILE A 70 0.00 11.32 -3.04
CA ILE A 70 0.45 12.26 -1.99
C ILE A 70 0.62 13.65 -2.57
N LYS A 71 0.17 14.65 -1.82
CA LYS A 71 0.53 16.06 -2.02
C LYS A 71 1.35 16.52 -0.82
N TRP A 72 2.57 16.95 -1.11
CA TRP A 72 3.51 17.46 -0.12
C TRP A 72 3.06 18.85 0.39
N PRO A 73 3.33 19.18 1.66
CA PRO A 73 2.95 20.47 2.25
C PRO A 73 3.54 21.69 1.54
N ASP A 74 4.73 21.54 0.98
CA ASP A 74 5.41 22.59 0.21
C ASP A 74 5.18 22.39 -1.30
N ASP A 75 5.42 23.41 -2.12
CA ASP A 75 5.49 23.26 -3.59
C ASP A 75 6.75 22.49 -4.03
N SER A 76 7.25 21.59 -3.18
CA SER A 76 8.22 20.56 -3.52
C SER A 76 7.55 19.49 -4.38
N SER A 77 6.95 19.93 -5.49
CA SER A 77 6.57 19.10 -6.64
C SER A 77 7.81 18.62 -7.43
N ASP A 78 8.97 18.65 -6.79
CA ASP A 78 10.22 18.11 -7.29
C ASP A 78 10.02 16.62 -7.58
N ALA A 79 10.30 16.23 -8.83
CA ALA A 79 10.21 14.87 -9.33
C ALA A 79 11.18 13.88 -8.64
N ARG A 80 11.89 14.30 -7.59
CA ARG A 80 12.63 13.44 -6.66
C ARG A 80 11.77 12.89 -5.52
N PHE A 81 10.60 13.47 -5.24
CA PHE A 81 9.74 13.04 -4.14
C PHE A 81 8.62 12.11 -4.59
N MET A 82 8.35 11.09 -3.77
CA MET A 82 7.25 10.15 -3.97
C MET A 82 5.95 10.88 -4.36
N ARG A 83 5.28 10.37 -5.40
CA ARG A 83 4.00 10.86 -5.94
C ARG A 83 2.82 10.01 -5.49
N SER A 84 3.06 8.74 -5.18
CA SER A 84 2.04 7.84 -4.65
C SER A 84 2.64 6.67 -3.90
N LEU A 85 1.83 6.05 -3.05
CA LEU A 85 2.03 4.69 -2.59
C LEU A 85 1.17 3.76 -3.46
N ASN A 86 1.78 2.72 -4.02
CA ASN A 86 1.07 1.72 -4.81
C ASN A 86 1.28 0.34 -4.19
N GLY A 87 0.36 -0.58 -4.47
CA GLY A 87 0.51 -1.97 -4.07
C GLY A 87 -0.48 -2.91 -4.75
N GLU A 88 -0.33 -4.20 -4.44
CA GLU A 88 -1.19 -5.31 -4.88
C GLU A 88 -1.72 -6.04 -3.64
N TYR A 89 -2.99 -6.43 -3.68
CA TYR A 89 -3.60 -7.28 -2.65
C TYR A 89 -3.28 -8.75 -2.89
N TYR A 90 -2.69 -9.42 -1.91
CA TYR A 90 -2.42 -10.86 -1.92
C TYR A 90 -3.50 -11.66 -1.20
N GLU A 91 -4.18 -11.04 -0.24
CA GLU A 91 -5.30 -11.65 0.49
C GLU A 91 -6.33 -10.59 0.89
N VAL A 92 -7.61 -10.91 0.70
CA VAL A 92 -8.74 -10.07 1.06
C VAL A 92 -9.79 -10.98 1.72
N ASP A 93 -9.77 -11.04 3.04
CA ASP A 93 -10.75 -11.75 3.87
C ASP A 93 -11.44 -10.74 4.78
N ARG A 94 -12.56 -10.20 4.30
CA ARG A 94 -13.27 -9.13 5.01
C ARG A 94 -14.08 -9.71 6.18
N PRO A 95 -14.06 -9.08 7.38
CA PRO A 95 -13.29 -7.89 7.77
C PRO A 95 -11.99 -8.22 8.54
N HIS A 96 -11.51 -9.46 8.47
CA HIS A 96 -10.54 -10.00 9.43
C HIS A 96 -9.09 -9.91 8.99
N ARG A 97 -8.81 -9.97 7.68
CA ARG A 97 -7.44 -10.04 7.17
C ARG A 97 -7.29 -9.38 5.80
N LEU A 98 -6.26 -8.55 5.70
CA LEU A 98 -5.84 -7.88 4.48
C LEU A 98 -4.32 -8.04 4.36
N VAL A 99 -3.85 -8.62 3.27
CA VAL A 99 -2.41 -8.74 2.97
C VAL A 99 -2.15 -7.99 1.67
N MET A 100 -1.23 -7.03 1.72
CA MET A 100 -0.91 -6.19 0.57
C MET A 100 0.58 -5.84 0.55
N SER A 101 1.14 -5.70 -0.65
CA SER A 101 2.42 -5.00 -0.82
C SER A 101 2.22 -3.50 -0.73
N SER A 102 3.26 -2.76 -0.41
CA SER A 102 3.26 -1.30 -0.53
C SER A 102 4.61 -0.82 -1.05
N ARG A 103 4.58 0.17 -1.94
CA ARG A 103 5.78 0.73 -2.54
C ARG A 103 5.61 2.21 -2.87
N ALA A 104 6.61 2.99 -2.47
CA ALA A 104 6.73 4.39 -2.87
C ALA A 104 7.05 4.48 -4.37
N VAL A 105 6.27 5.26 -5.11
CA VAL A 105 6.44 5.49 -6.55
C VAL A 105 6.73 6.97 -6.80
N ASN A 106 7.78 7.24 -7.59
CA ASN A 106 8.24 8.59 -7.91
C ASN A 106 8.07 8.95 -9.41
N ASP A 107 7.87 7.98 -10.30
CA ASP A 107 7.76 8.21 -11.75
C ASP A 107 6.39 7.82 -12.35
N GLU A 108 6.08 8.37 -13.52
CA GLU A 108 5.04 7.83 -14.43
C GLU A 108 5.61 6.72 -15.33
N ARG A 109 6.90 6.40 -15.23
CA ARG A 109 7.62 5.44 -16.10
C ARG A 109 7.89 4.08 -15.48
N GLY A 110 7.14 3.63 -14.46
CA GLY A 110 7.05 2.22 -14.12
C GLY A 110 8.39 1.50 -13.91
N GLU A 111 9.45 2.21 -13.50
CA GLU A 111 10.70 1.52 -13.19
C GLU A 111 10.57 0.83 -11.82
N LEU A 112 10.54 -0.48 -11.90
CA LEU A 112 10.54 -1.40 -10.78
C LEU A 112 11.91 -1.38 -10.06
N PHE A 113 12.26 -0.31 -9.35
CA PHE A 113 13.23 -0.37 -8.26
C PHE A 113 12.71 -1.26 -7.11
N ALA A 114 12.86 -2.58 -7.26
CA ALA A 114 13.00 -3.45 -6.11
C ALA A 114 14.36 -3.11 -5.48
N THR A 115 14.37 -2.54 -4.28
CA THR A 115 15.59 -2.46 -3.49
C THR A 115 15.97 -3.88 -3.09
N VAL A 116 16.83 -4.52 -3.88
CA VAL A 116 17.62 -5.65 -3.39
C VAL A 116 18.60 -5.04 -2.42
N ALA A 117 18.41 -5.30 -1.13
CA ALA A 117 19.40 -4.95 -0.12
C ALA A 117 20.66 -5.78 -0.41
N SER A 118 21.68 -5.14 -0.99
CA SER A 118 23.05 -5.61 -0.96
C SER A 118 23.72 -5.02 0.27
N GLU A 119 23.95 -5.85 1.29
CA GLU A 119 25.22 -6.14 1.96
C GLU A 119 24.98 -7.09 3.15
#